data_AF-A0A562RY67-F1
#
_entry.id   AF-A0A562RY67-F1
#
_cell.length_a   1.000
_cell.length_b   1.000
_cell.length_c   1.000
_cell.angle_alpha   90.00
_cell.angle_beta   90.00
_cell.angle_gamma   90.00
#
_symmetry.space_group_name_H-M   'P 1'
#
loop_
_entity.id
_entity.type
_entity.pdbx_description
1 polymer ?
#
loop_
_entity_poly.entity_id
_entity_poly.type
_entity_poly.pdbx_seq_one_letter_code
_entity_poly.pdbx_strand_id
1 'polypeptide(L)'
;MENKEEKRPQGELLLYQGQGAGGPVQVRLEGETVWLSQKLIAELFQKDVRTINEHIQNIFDDEELLPETTVRKFRIVQMEGTRQVGRLIDHYNLEMILAVGFRVRSRRGAQFRKWANERICEYLVKGFTMDDDRLKGTAGITDYFDELLARIREIRSSEARVYLMIRNIFALASDYQEGEKQTRLFFATMQNKMHYAATGLTAAEIVKKRANAELPNMGLTSWKGSRVLKADVGTAKNYLDKEEIDTLNRITVMFLDQAEFRAQRRQTIRMADWELFLDKFLNDVELPALENAGNMKHQQALDYASSQYDHFAAKRRLEVQQQADQNYIEDLKRSAELLVKKRSKGV
;
A
#
# COMPACT_ATOMS: atom_id res chain seq x y z
N MET A 1 -34.60 26.13 -21.12
CA MET A 1 -33.82 25.08 -20.43
C MET A 1 -32.74 24.64 -21.40
N GLU A 2 -31.57 25.25 -21.30
CA GLU A 2 -30.41 24.91 -22.14
C GLU A 2 -29.92 23.50 -21.78
N ASN A 3 -29.84 22.65 -22.80
CA ASN A 3 -29.17 21.35 -22.74
C ASN A 3 -27.69 21.62 -22.42
N LYS A 4 -27.29 21.49 -21.16
CA LYS A 4 -25.88 21.34 -20.81
C LYS A 4 -25.42 20.01 -21.40
N GLU A 5 -24.78 20.05 -22.57
CA GLU A 5 -23.93 18.97 -23.02
C GLU A 5 -22.84 18.79 -21.96
N GLU A 6 -23.01 17.80 -21.08
CA GLU A 6 -21.94 17.35 -20.21
C GLU A 6 -20.76 16.93 -21.10
N LYS A 7 -19.71 17.75 -21.12
CA LYS A 7 -18.40 17.38 -21.67
C LYS A 7 -17.97 16.09 -20.97
N ARG A 8 -18.01 14.99 -21.72
CA ARG A 8 -17.65 13.67 -21.21
C ARG A 8 -16.14 13.63 -20.97
N PRO A 9 -15.66 13.05 -19.86
CA PRO A 9 -14.23 12.79 -19.70
C PRO A 9 -13.79 11.79 -20.77
N GLN A 10 -13.08 12.29 -21.77
CA GLN A 10 -12.48 11.52 -22.84
C GLN A 10 -10.98 11.41 -22.56
N GLY A 11 -10.43 10.22 -22.75
CA GLY A 11 -9.00 9.95 -22.68
C GLY A 11 -8.56 9.12 -23.88
N GLU A 12 -7.26 8.89 -23.99
CA GLU A 12 -6.68 7.98 -24.96
C GLU A 12 -6.10 6.77 -24.22
N LEU A 13 -6.41 5.55 -24.68
CA LEU A 13 -5.81 4.33 -24.17
C LEU A 13 -4.89 3.74 -25.23
N LEU A 14 -3.62 3.60 -24.86
CA LEU A 14 -2.64 2.77 -25.53
C LEU A 14 -2.24 1.67 -24.55
N LEU A 15 -2.70 0.44 -24.77
CA LEU A 15 -2.34 -0.70 -23.90
C LEU A 15 -0.86 -1.09 -24.05
N TYR A 16 -0.29 -0.94 -25.25
CA TYR A 16 1.12 -1.23 -25.51
C TYR A 16 1.63 -0.43 -26.71
N GLN A 17 2.89 0.01 -26.62
CA GLN A 17 3.60 0.66 -27.72
C GLN A 17 4.50 -0.38 -28.41
N GLY A 18 4.34 -0.55 -29.72
CA GLY A 18 5.19 -1.43 -30.52
C GLY A 18 5.31 -0.89 -31.95
N GLN A 19 6.39 -1.25 -32.65
CA GLN A 19 6.52 -0.91 -34.07
C GLN A 19 5.33 -1.49 -34.86
N GLY A 20 4.48 -0.61 -35.40
CA GLY A 20 3.23 -0.99 -36.07
C GLY A 20 1.98 -1.00 -35.17
N ALA A 21 2.05 -0.48 -33.94
CA ALA A 21 0.87 -0.16 -33.18
C ALA A 21 0.13 0.98 -33.89
N GLY A 22 -0.95 0.66 -34.62
CA GLY A 22 -1.96 1.66 -34.99
C GLY A 22 -2.41 2.48 -33.78
N GLY A 23 -2.85 3.70 -34.06
CA GLY A 23 -2.98 4.81 -33.12
C GLY A 23 -3.82 4.56 -31.87
N PRO A 24 -3.79 5.51 -30.92
CA PRO A 24 -4.53 5.42 -29.66
C PRO A 24 -6.03 5.19 -29.90
N VAL A 25 -6.64 4.34 -29.06
CA VAL A 25 -8.09 4.16 -29.04
C VAL A 25 -8.67 5.20 -28.08
N GLN A 26 -9.67 5.98 -28.55
CA GLN A 26 -10.38 6.90 -27.67
C GLN A 26 -11.20 6.13 -26.65
N VAL A 27 -11.04 6.50 -25.38
CA VAL A 27 -11.68 5.82 -24.26
C VAL A 27 -12.44 6.77 -23.37
N ARG A 28 -13.38 6.21 -22.63
CA ARG A 28 -14.02 6.91 -21.53
C ARG A 28 -13.31 6.56 -20.23
N LEU A 29 -12.90 7.59 -19.48
CA LEU A 29 -12.33 7.45 -18.14
C LEU A 29 -13.41 7.81 -17.13
N GLU A 30 -13.80 6.86 -16.27
CA GLU A 30 -14.80 7.10 -15.23
C GLU A 30 -14.59 6.15 -14.05
N GLY A 31 -14.49 6.69 -12.83
CA GLY A 31 -14.25 5.89 -11.62
C GLY A 31 -12.88 5.20 -11.60
N GLU A 32 -11.82 5.92 -11.99
CA GLU A 32 -10.42 5.44 -12.04
C GLU A 32 -10.15 4.25 -12.99
N THR A 33 -11.17 3.79 -13.73
CA THR A 33 -11.02 2.74 -14.74
C THR A 33 -11.34 3.25 -16.14
N VAL A 34 -10.87 2.49 -17.11
CA VAL A 34 -11.19 2.67 -18.53
C VAL A 34 -12.45 1.90 -18.88
N TRP A 35 -13.30 2.50 -19.71
CA TRP A 35 -14.51 1.87 -20.25
C TRP A 35 -14.49 1.86 -21.78
N LEU A 36 -14.68 0.68 -22.37
CA LEU A 36 -14.77 0.48 -23.81
C LEU A 36 -16.08 -0.21 -24.22
N SER A 37 -16.67 0.22 -25.33
CA SER A 37 -17.76 -0.54 -25.98
C SER A 37 -17.19 -1.76 -26.71
N GLN A 38 -18.04 -2.76 -27.01
CA GLN A 38 -17.65 -3.95 -27.80
C GLN A 38 -16.96 -3.57 -29.11
N LYS A 39 -17.44 -2.49 -29.76
CA LYS A 39 -16.86 -1.97 -31.00
C LYS A 39 -15.43 -1.45 -30.81
N LEU A 40 -15.16 -0.75 -29.71
CA LEU A 40 -13.82 -0.24 -29.41
C LEU A 40 -12.86 -1.37 -29.00
N ILE A 41 -13.35 -2.39 -28.30
CA ILE A 41 -12.57 -3.60 -27.98
C ILE A 41 -12.21 -4.36 -29.27
N ALA A 42 -13.17 -4.49 -30.18
CA ALA A 42 -12.97 -5.06 -31.51
C ALA A 42 -11.90 -4.30 -32.32
N GLU A 43 -11.93 -2.97 -32.29
CA GLU A 43 -10.92 -2.11 -32.92
C GLU A 43 -9.53 -2.29 -32.28
N LEU A 44 -9.46 -2.26 -30.95
CA LEU A 44 -8.23 -2.41 -30.17
C LEU A 44 -7.50 -3.72 -30.48
N PHE A 45 -8.25 -4.83 -30.56
CA PHE A 45 -7.69 -6.15 -30.83
C PHE A 45 -7.75 -6.58 -32.31
N GLN A 46 -8.22 -5.70 -33.21
CA GLN A 46 -8.39 -5.98 -34.64
C GLN A 46 -9.15 -7.28 -34.90
N LYS A 47 -10.38 -7.35 -34.36
CA LYS A 47 -11.30 -8.47 -34.52
C LYS A 47 -12.72 -8.00 -34.78
N ASP A 48 -13.54 -8.92 -35.29
CA ASP A 48 -14.96 -8.67 -35.43
C ASP A 48 -15.66 -8.59 -34.08
N VAL A 49 -16.65 -7.68 -33.98
CA VAL A 49 -17.49 -7.51 -32.77
C VAL A 49 -18.12 -8.83 -32.34
N ARG A 50 -18.54 -9.68 -33.29
CA ARG A 50 -19.08 -11.01 -32.99
C ARG A 50 -18.10 -11.88 -32.20
N THR A 51 -16.82 -11.85 -32.56
CA THR A 51 -15.78 -12.63 -31.86
C THR A 51 -15.56 -12.10 -30.46
N ILE A 52 -15.59 -10.77 -30.28
CA ILE A 52 -15.48 -10.15 -28.97
C ILE A 52 -16.68 -10.54 -28.08
N ASN A 53 -17.89 -10.55 -28.63
CA ASN A 53 -19.08 -10.95 -27.89
C ASN A 53 -19.04 -12.42 -27.47
N GLU A 54 -18.54 -13.30 -28.32
CA GLU A 54 -18.29 -14.70 -27.96
C GLU A 54 -17.30 -14.83 -26.81
N HIS A 55 -16.18 -14.08 -26.84
CA HIS A 55 -15.22 -14.08 -25.74
C HIS A 55 -15.80 -13.53 -24.43
N ILE A 56 -16.58 -12.45 -24.49
CA ILE A 56 -17.24 -11.86 -23.32
C ILE A 56 -18.23 -12.87 -22.71
N GLN A 57 -19.03 -13.54 -23.55
CA GLN A 57 -19.98 -14.54 -23.07
C GLN A 57 -19.25 -15.70 -22.39
N ASN A 58 -18.21 -16.25 -23.03
CA ASN A 58 -17.42 -17.32 -22.44
C ASN A 58 -16.76 -16.91 -21.12
N ILE A 59 -16.30 -15.66 -20.98
CA ILE A 59 -15.73 -15.14 -19.72
C ILE A 59 -16.76 -15.16 -18.58
N PHE A 60 -18.01 -14.82 -18.89
CA PHE A 60 -19.10 -14.89 -17.90
C PHE A 60 -19.52 -16.32 -17.61
N ASP A 61 -19.58 -17.19 -18.63
CA ASP A 61 -19.93 -18.60 -18.48
C ASP A 61 -18.85 -19.37 -17.68
N ASP A 62 -17.58 -18.96 -17.80
CA ASP A 62 -16.43 -19.47 -17.03
C ASP A 62 -16.39 -18.94 -15.57
N GLU A 63 -17.32 -18.04 -15.20
CA GLU A 63 -17.36 -17.33 -13.90
C GLU A 63 -16.07 -16.56 -13.56
N GLU A 64 -15.25 -16.19 -14.56
CA GLU A 64 -14.03 -15.40 -14.33
C GLU A 64 -14.35 -13.98 -13.89
N LEU A 65 -15.43 -13.40 -14.45
CA LEU A 65 -15.92 -12.07 -14.14
C LEU A 65 -17.44 -12.07 -13.98
N LEU A 66 -17.97 -11.10 -13.23
CA LEU A 66 -19.41 -10.94 -13.03
C LEU A 66 -19.94 -9.77 -13.87
N PRO A 67 -21.09 -9.88 -14.55
CA PRO A 67 -21.67 -8.78 -15.32
C PRO A 67 -21.94 -7.52 -14.50
N GLU A 68 -22.43 -7.66 -13.26
CA GLU A 68 -22.73 -6.54 -12.35
C GLU A 68 -21.53 -5.64 -12.02
N THR A 69 -20.30 -6.17 -12.04
CA THR A 69 -19.09 -5.39 -11.70
C THR A 69 -18.34 -4.89 -12.95
N THR A 70 -18.57 -5.53 -14.10
CA THR A 70 -17.77 -5.31 -15.32
C THR A 70 -18.52 -4.61 -16.45
N VAL A 71 -19.86 -4.50 -16.37
CA VAL A 71 -20.69 -3.89 -17.42
C VAL A 71 -21.38 -2.64 -16.90
N ARG A 72 -21.30 -1.56 -17.69
CA ARG A 72 -22.06 -0.33 -17.43
C ARG A 72 -22.71 0.21 -18.70
N LYS A 73 -23.98 0.61 -18.58
CA LYS A 73 -24.74 1.20 -19.69
C LYS A 73 -24.47 2.69 -19.77
N PHE A 74 -23.96 3.14 -20.91
CA PHE A 74 -23.75 4.54 -21.19
C PHE A 74 -24.69 5.02 -22.31
N ARG A 75 -25.30 6.19 -22.11
CA ARG A 75 -26.13 6.82 -23.13
C ARG A 75 -25.23 7.44 -24.21
N ILE A 76 -25.34 6.94 -25.42
CA ILE A 76 -24.68 7.48 -26.61
C ILE A 76 -25.75 8.09 -27.51
N VAL A 77 -25.51 9.32 -27.96
CA VAL A 77 -26.36 10.01 -28.93
C VAL A 77 -25.66 9.95 -30.27
N GLN A 78 -26.32 9.44 -31.30
CA GLN A 78 -25.84 9.42 -32.67
C GLN A 78 -26.87 10.07 -33.59
N MET A 79 -26.39 10.70 -34.66
CA MET A 79 -27.24 11.19 -35.75
C MET A 79 -27.53 10.03 -36.70
N GLU A 80 -28.79 9.63 -36.82
CA GLU A 80 -29.28 8.70 -37.84
C GLU A 80 -30.12 9.48 -38.85
N GLY A 81 -29.53 9.79 -40.01
CA GLY A 81 -30.13 10.69 -41.00
C GLY A 81 -30.25 12.11 -40.43
N THR A 82 -31.48 12.61 -40.29
CA THR A 82 -31.78 13.94 -39.71
C THR A 82 -32.16 13.90 -38.22
N ARG A 83 -32.21 12.72 -37.59
CA ARG A 83 -32.71 12.55 -36.22
C ARG A 83 -31.58 12.20 -35.26
N GLN A 84 -31.54 12.87 -34.11
CA GLN A 84 -30.70 12.45 -32.99
C GLN A 84 -31.37 11.30 -32.24
N VAL A 85 -30.71 10.16 -32.18
CA VAL A 85 -31.18 8.97 -31.46
C VAL A 85 -30.23 8.67 -30.30
N GLY A 86 -30.77 8.61 -29.10
CA GLY A 86 -30.05 8.19 -27.90
C GLY A 86 -30.24 6.70 -27.64
N ARG A 87 -29.15 5.92 -27.56
CA ARG A 87 -29.16 4.51 -27.19
C ARG A 87 -28.31 4.28 -25.94
N LEU A 88 -28.74 3.33 -25.10
CA LEU A 88 -27.89 2.81 -24.03
C LEU A 88 -27.02 1.71 -24.64
N ILE A 89 -25.70 1.89 -24.54
CA ILE A 89 -24.70 0.95 -25.05
C ILE A 89 -23.90 0.41 -23.88
N ASP A 90 -23.75 -0.90 -23.84
CA ASP A 90 -22.92 -1.60 -22.85
C ASP A 90 -21.44 -1.26 -23.08
N HIS A 91 -20.78 -0.84 -22.01
CA HIS A 91 -19.34 -0.70 -21.96
C HIS A 91 -18.78 -1.60 -20.88
N TYR A 92 -17.54 -2.03 -21.12
CA TYR A 92 -16.83 -2.99 -20.31
C TYR A 92 -15.61 -2.32 -19.69
N ASN A 93 -15.36 -2.63 -18.42
CA ASN A 93 -14.25 -2.09 -17.64
C ASN A 93 -12.89 -2.66 -18.08
N LEU A 94 -11.81 -2.19 -17.44
CA LEU A 94 -10.45 -2.62 -17.75
C LEU A 94 -10.24 -4.14 -17.56
N GLU A 95 -10.83 -4.75 -16.54
CA GLU A 95 -10.71 -6.19 -16.27
C GLU A 95 -11.22 -7.03 -17.44
N MET A 96 -12.42 -6.71 -17.95
CA MET A 96 -12.97 -7.38 -19.12
C MET A 96 -12.11 -7.16 -20.37
N ILE A 97 -11.61 -5.93 -20.58
CA ILE A 97 -10.75 -5.61 -21.73
C ILE A 97 -9.47 -6.47 -21.70
N LEU A 98 -8.85 -6.64 -20.53
CA LEU A 98 -7.67 -7.48 -20.34
C LEU A 98 -7.99 -8.97 -20.56
N ALA A 99 -9.08 -9.47 -19.96
CA ALA A 99 -9.52 -10.86 -20.10
C ALA A 99 -9.79 -11.26 -21.56
N VAL A 100 -10.45 -10.38 -22.32
CA VAL A 100 -10.63 -10.54 -23.76
C VAL A 100 -9.28 -10.54 -24.49
N GLY A 101 -8.37 -9.62 -24.15
CA GLY A 101 -7.04 -9.54 -24.74
C GLY A 101 -6.21 -10.82 -24.63
N PHE A 102 -6.33 -11.55 -23.52
CA PHE A 102 -5.68 -12.85 -23.34
C PHE A 102 -6.30 -13.95 -24.23
N ARG A 103 -7.60 -13.89 -24.52
CA ARG A 103 -8.32 -14.89 -25.34
C ARG A 103 -8.26 -14.63 -26.84
N VAL A 104 -8.11 -13.37 -27.28
CA VAL A 104 -8.17 -13.01 -28.70
C VAL A 104 -7.00 -13.59 -29.50
N ARG A 105 -7.33 -14.32 -30.57
CA ARG A 105 -6.36 -14.80 -31.57
C ARG A 105 -6.19 -13.81 -32.72
N SER A 106 -5.42 -12.73 -32.52
CA SER A 106 -5.05 -11.75 -33.56
C SER A 106 -3.58 -11.34 -33.44
N ARG A 107 -3.03 -10.65 -34.45
CA ARG A 107 -1.68 -10.04 -34.35
C ARG A 107 -1.59 -9.08 -33.17
N ARG A 108 -2.64 -8.26 -32.97
CA ARG A 108 -2.78 -7.35 -31.83
C ARG A 108 -2.91 -8.09 -30.50
N GLY A 109 -3.67 -9.17 -30.44
CA GLY A 109 -3.78 -10.02 -29.24
C GLY A 109 -2.45 -10.70 -28.89
N ALA A 110 -1.68 -11.14 -29.89
CA ALA A 110 -0.35 -11.69 -29.68
C ALA A 110 0.65 -10.63 -29.16
N GLN A 111 0.62 -9.41 -29.72
CA GLN A 111 1.43 -8.28 -29.21
C GLN A 111 1.05 -7.92 -27.78
N PHE A 112 -0.25 -7.82 -27.48
CA PHE A 112 -0.77 -7.58 -26.14
C PHE A 112 -0.25 -8.63 -25.15
N ARG A 113 -0.41 -9.93 -25.46
CA ARG A 113 0.08 -11.00 -24.57
C ARG A 113 1.59 -10.97 -24.39
N LYS A 114 2.35 -10.63 -25.43
CA LYS A 114 3.82 -10.51 -25.32
C LYS A 114 4.19 -9.39 -24.36
N TRP A 115 3.59 -8.21 -24.53
CA TRP A 115 3.76 -7.08 -23.62
C TRP A 115 3.32 -7.41 -22.18
N ALA A 116 2.14 -8.02 -22.01
CA ALA A 116 1.61 -8.38 -20.69
C ALA A 116 2.52 -9.39 -19.98
N ASN A 117 2.99 -10.41 -20.71
CA ASN A 117 3.94 -11.38 -20.18
C ASN A 117 5.26 -10.72 -19.79
N GLU A 118 5.77 -9.77 -20.57
CA GLU A 118 6.99 -9.03 -20.19
C GLU A 118 6.79 -8.26 -18.87
N ARG A 119 5.65 -7.59 -18.68
CA ARG A 119 5.33 -6.89 -17.42
C ARG A 119 5.13 -7.84 -16.23
N ILE A 120 4.43 -8.94 -16.44
CA ILE A 120 4.20 -9.96 -15.40
C ILE A 120 5.53 -10.62 -15.00
N CYS A 121 6.35 -11.02 -15.97
CA CYS A 121 7.67 -11.59 -15.71
C CYS A 121 8.59 -10.59 -14.98
N GLU A 122 8.58 -9.33 -15.39
CA GLU A 122 9.34 -8.29 -14.70
C GLU A 122 8.90 -8.14 -13.24
N TYR A 123 7.59 -8.09 -12.98
CA TYR A 123 7.05 -8.04 -11.63
C TYR A 123 7.42 -9.28 -10.81
N LEU A 124 7.32 -10.49 -11.38
CA LEU A 124 7.65 -11.74 -10.68
C LEU A 124 9.15 -11.86 -10.35
N VAL A 125 10.03 -11.30 -11.17
CA VAL A 125 11.48 -11.35 -10.96
C VAL A 125 11.98 -10.21 -10.07
N LYS A 126 11.54 -8.97 -10.33
CA LYS A 126 12.05 -7.76 -9.66
C LYS A 126 11.20 -7.30 -8.48
N GLY A 127 9.93 -7.73 -8.42
CA GLY A 127 8.94 -7.26 -7.45
C GLY A 127 8.22 -5.96 -7.83
N PHE A 128 8.49 -5.38 -9.00
CA PHE A 128 7.84 -4.15 -9.48
C PHE A 128 7.80 -4.09 -11.03
N THR A 129 6.88 -3.29 -11.57
CA THR A 129 6.82 -2.88 -12.99
C THR A 129 6.51 -1.38 -13.04
N MET A 130 7.13 -0.62 -13.95
CA MET A 130 6.94 0.84 -14.06
C MET A 130 6.81 1.29 -15.51
N ASP A 131 6.07 2.38 -15.71
CA ASP A 131 5.99 3.11 -16.97
C ASP A 131 6.70 4.45 -16.81
N ASP A 132 8.00 4.46 -17.10
CA ASP A 132 8.87 5.62 -16.85
C ASP A 132 8.46 6.85 -17.65
N ASP A 133 7.98 6.67 -18.89
CA ASP A 133 7.63 7.78 -19.77
C ASP A 133 6.33 8.46 -19.30
N ARG A 134 5.38 7.67 -18.81
CA ARG A 134 4.17 8.21 -18.16
C ARG A 134 4.52 8.91 -16.84
N LEU A 135 5.38 8.31 -16.01
CA LEU A 135 5.81 8.91 -14.74
C LEU A 135 6.64 10.21 -14.92
N LYS A 136 7.35 10.36 -16.05
CA LYS A 136 8.03 11.61 -16.43
C LYS A 136 7.10 12.74 -16.88
N GLY A 137 5.78 12.49 -16.95
CA GLY A 137 4.78 13.52 -17.24
C GLY A 137 4.54 13.81 -18.72
N THR A 138 5.00 12.94 -19.63
CA THR A 138 4.77 13.12 -21.09
C THR A 138 3.34 12.81 -21.53
N ALA A 139 2.54 12.14 -20.69
CA ALA A 139 1.17 11.71 -20.99
C ALA A 139 0.23 11.97 -19.81
N GLY A 140 -0.07 13.24 -19.55
CA GLY A 140 -1.17 13.67 -18.68
C GLY A 140 -0.99 13.45 -17.17
N ILE A 141 -1.47 14.42 -16.41
CA ILE A 141 -1.41 14.51 -14.94
C ILE A 141 -1.91 13.20 -14.31
N THR A 142 -1.09 12.51 -13.52
CA THR A 142 -1.61 11.55 -12.54
C THR A 142 -0.78 11.50 -11.26
N ASP A 143 -1.47 11.76 -10.15
CA ASP A 143 -1.07 11.85 -8.72
C ASP A 143 -0.34 10.62 -8.12
N TYR A 144 -0.04 9.59 -8.90
CA TYR A 144 0.52 8.34 -8.35
C TYR A 144 2.05 8.37 -8.17
N PHE A 145 2.74 9.37 -8.71
CA PHE A 145 4.18 9.51 -8.49
C PHE A 145 4.50 9.78 -7.01
N ASP A 146 3.72 10.66 -6.36
CA ASP A 146 3.89 10.94 -4.93
C ASP A 146 3.55 9.72 -4.07
N GLU A 147 2.53 8.94 -4.46
CA GLU A 147 2.21 7.66 -3.82
C GLU A 147 3.35 6.64 -3.98
N LEU A 148 3.93 6.52 -5.18
CA LEU A 148 5.08 5.66 -5.44
C LEU A 148 6.27 6.07 -4.58
N LEU A 149 6.58 7.38 -4.49
CA LEU A 149 7.63 7.89 -3.61
C LEU A 149 7.34 7.62 -2.14
N ALA A 150 6.08 7.70 -1.70
CA ALA A 150 5.69 7.34 -0.34
C ALA A 150 5.94 5.85 -0.06
N ARG A 151 5.52 4.95 -0.97
CA ARG A 151 5.76 3.51 -0.85
C ARG A 151 7.26 3.17 -0.86
N ILE A 152 8.05 3.78 -1.75
CA ILE A 152 9.51 3.60 -1.78
C ILE A 152 10.14 4.06 -0.47
N ARG A 153 9.72 5.22 0.07
CA ARG A 153 10.20 5.71 1.36
C ARG A 153 9.89 4.75 2.50
N GLU A 154 8.68 4.21 2.55
CA GLU A 154 8.28 3.20 3.55
C GLU A 154 9.11 1.91 3.45
N ILE A 155 9.35 1.42 2.22
CA ILE A 155 10.19 0.24 1.99
C ILE A 155 11.63 0.53 2.43
N ARG A 156 12.16 1.70 2.08
CA ARG A 156 13.54 2.11 2.42
C ARG A 156 13.72 2.35 3.92
N SER A 157 12.70 2.89 4.60
CA SER A 157 12.67 3.12 6.04
C SER A 157 12.26 1.88 6.86
N SER A 158 11.94 0.76 6.20
CA SER A 158 11.74 -0.51 6.89
C SER A 158 13.02 -0.86 7.66
N GLU A 159 12.88 -1.24 8.93
CA GLU A 159 14.03 -1.43 9.83
C GLU A 159 15.08 -2.40 9.26
N ALA A 160 14.64 -3.44 8.55
CA ALA A 160 15.52 -4.39 7.88
C ALA A 160 16.34 -3.75 6.76
N ARG A 161 15.74 -2.88 5.92
CA ARG A 161 16.44 -2.19 4.83
C ARG A 161 17.34 -1.09 5.35
N VAL A 162 16.87 -0.33 6.34
CA VAL A 162 17.67 0.67 7.06
C VAL A 162 18.90 -0.01 7.65
N TYR A 163 18.72 -1.08 8.42
CA TYR A 163 19.82 -1.85 9.01
C TYR A 163 20.81 -2.36 7.96
N LEU A 164 20.33 -2.93 6.85
CA LEU A 164 21.18 -3.42 5.77
C LEU A 164 21.97 -2.27 5.11
N MET A 165 21.31 -1.15 4.78
CA MET A 165 21.97 0.00 4.14
C MET A 165 23.02 0.61 5.05
N ILE A 166 22.68 0.81 6.33
CA ILE A 166 23.61 1.24 7.36
C ILE A 166 24.79 0.27 7.37
N ARG A 167 24.56 -1.02 7.62
CA ARG A 167 25.63 -2.02 7.64
C ARG A 167 26.51 -1.97 6.39
N ASN A 168 25.94 -1.81 5.20
CA ASN A 168 26.70 -1.70 3.95
C ASN A 168 27.57 -0.43 3.89
N ILE A 169 27.04 0.71 4.32
CA ILE A 169 27.78 1.98 4.41
C ILE A 169 28.92 1.85 5.43
N PHE A 170 28.63 1.22 6.58
CA PHE A 170 29.60 1.07 7.67
C PHE A 170 30.65 -0.01 7.41
N ALA A 171 30.35 -1.03 6.60
CA ALA A 171 31.35 -1.98 6.13
C ALA A 171 32.47 -1.31 5.30
N LEU A 172 32.26 -0.07 4.85
CA LEU A 172 33.28 0.76 4.19
C LEU A 172 34.13 1.58 5.18
N ALA A 173 33.74 1.66 6.45
CA ALA A 173 34.53 2.31 7.48
C ALA A 173 35.76 1.47 7.83
N SER A 174 36.89 2.15 8.06
CA SER A 174 38.18 1.47 8.24
C SER A 174 38.33 0.70 9.56
N ASP A 175 37.52 1.05 10.56
CA ASP A 175 37.50 0.50 11.91
C ASP A 175 36.25 -0.36 12.20
N TYR A 176 35.45 -0.68 11.17
CA TYR A 176 34.25 -1.51 11.35
C TYR A 176 34.60 -2.99 11.55
N GLN A 177 34.13 -3.57 12.65
CA GLN A 177 34.17 -5.01 12.92
C GLN A 177 32.77 -5.54 13.22
N GLU A 178 32.37 -6.59 12.50
CA GLU A 178 31.05 -7.20 12.68
C GLU A 178 30.92 -7.87 14.05
N GLY A 179 29.88 -7.52 14.80
CA GLY A 179 29.56 -8.14 16.10
C GLY A 179 30.12 -7.42 17.33
N GLU A 180 30.87 -6.34 17.17
CA GLU A 180 31.38 -5.56 18.30
C GLU A 180 30.27 -4.82 19.06
N LYS A 181 30.48 -4.65 20.38
CA LYS A 181 29.60 -3.87 21.25
C LYS A 181 29.44 -2.43 20.77
N GLN A 182 30.51 -1.86 20.18
CA GLN A 182 30.53 -0.48 19.68
C GLN A 182 29.54 -0.28 18.52
N THR A 183 29.45 -1.23 17.60
CA THR A 183 28.47 -1.20 16.50
C THR A 183 27.04 -1.25 17.02
N ARG A 184 26.72 -2.14 17.97
CA ARG A 184 25.37 -2.25 18.54
C ARG A 184 24.97 -0.97 19.28
N LEU A 185 25.91 -0.39 20.05
CA LEU A 185 25.68 0.87 20.75
C LEU A 185 25.38 2.00 19.76
N PHE A 186 26.17 2.11 18.68
CA PHE A 186 25.95 3.11 17.64
C PHE A 186 24.56 2.99 17.00
N PHE A 187 24.13 1.78 16.61
CA PHE A 187 22.79 1.56 16.06
C PHE A 187 21.69 1.99 17.03
N ALA A 188 21.82 1.64 18.32
CA ALA A 188 20.88 2.05 19.35
C ALA A 188 20.85 3.58 19.54
N THR A 189 22.02 4.23 19.53
CA THR A 189 22.15 5.68 19.61
C THR A 189 21.50 6.36 18.42
N MET A 190 21.78 5.90 17.20
CA MET A 190 21.18 6.46 15.99
C MET A 190 19.66 6.26 15.99
N GLN A 191 19.17 5.06 16.33
CA GLN A 191 17.74 4.80 16.43
C GLN A 191 17.06 5.78 17.40
N ASN A 192 17.63 5.98 18.59
CA ASN A 192 17.09 6.94 19.56
C ASN A 192 17.13 8.38 19.05
N LYS A 193 18.22 8.81 18.42
CA LYS A 193 18.33 10.15 17.81
C LYS A 193 17.27 10.37 16.73
N MET A 194 17.02 9.38 15.87
CA MET A 194 15.98 9.44 14.84
C MET A 194 14.56 9.48 15.42
N HIS A 195 14.27 8.66 16.44
CA HIS A 195 12.97 8.69 17.13
C HIS A 195 12.74 10.03 17.83
N TYR A 196 13.78 10.56 18.47
CA TYR A 196 13.71 11.86 19.14
C TYR A 196 13.50 13.00 18.15
N ALA A 197 14.19 12.99 17.01
CA ALA A 197 14.00 13.98 15.96
C ALA A 197 12.56 13.99 15.41
N ALA A 198 11.92 12.82 15.35
CA ALA A 198 10.53 12.70 14.85
C ALA A 198 9.46 12.99 15.92
N THR A 199 9.73 12.74 17.20
CA THR A 199 8.68 12.71 18.25
C THR A 199 8.97 13.56 19.49
N GLY A 200 10.20 14.06 19.63
CA GLY A 200 10.72 14.66 20.87
C GLY A 200 10.91 13.66 22.02
N LEU A 201 10.84 12.35 21.76
CA LEU A 201 10.96 11.29 22.75
C LEU A 201 11.92 10.19 22.25
N THR A 202 12.70 9.61 23.17
CA THR A 202 13.47 8.39 22.89
C THR A 202 12.56 7.17 22.73
N ALA A 203 13.05 6.09 22.13
CA ALA A 203 12.26 4.87 21.95
C ALA A 203 11.68 4.32 23.27
N ALA A 204 12.47 4.37 24.35
CA ALA A 204 12.03 3.94 25.67
C ALA A 204 10.91 4.85 26.24
N GLU A 205 11.03 6.16 26.07
CA GLU A 205 10.04 7.13 26.53
C GLU A 205 8.72 7.02 25.75
N ILE A 206 8.78 6.78 24.43
CA ILE A 206 7.60 6.52 23.59
C ILE A 206 6.83 5.33 24.15
N VAL A 207 7.51 4.18 24.31
CA VAL A 207 6.89 2.94 24.80
C VAL A 207 6.27 3.16 26.17
N LYS A 208 6.99 3.77 27.11
CA LYS A 208 6.48 4.00 28.47
C LYS A 208 5.30 4.98 28.50
N LYS A 209 5.34 6.04 27.69
CA LYS A 209 4.30 7.08 27.68
C LYS A 209 3.03 6.62 26.97
N ARG A 210 3.16 5.76 25.95
CA ARG A 210 2.05 5.40 25.04
C ARG A 210 1.50 4.00 25.25
N ALA A 211 2.26 3.06 25.81
CA ALA A 211 1.73 1.74 26.14
C ALA A 211 0.70 1.85 27.29
N ASN A 212 -0.57 1.64 26.96
CA ASN A 212 -1.67 1.78 27.93
C ASN A 212 -2.74 0.70 27.70
N ALA A 213 -2.90 -0.20 28.66
CA ALA A 213 -3.85 -1.31 28.62
C ALA A 213 -5.33 -0.91 28.48
N GLU A 214 -5.68 0.33 28.85
CA GLU A 214 -7.05 0.82 28.77
C GLU A 214 -7.43 1.35 27.39
N LEU A 215 -6.44 1.63 26.53
CA LEU A 215 -6.70 2.06 25.16
C LEU A 215 -6.95 0.86 24.24
N PRO A 216 -7.73 1.04 23.15
CA PRO A 216 -7.83 0.04 22.10
C PRO A 216 -6.44 -0.37 21.62
N ASN A 217 -6.21 -1.68 21.52
CA ASN A 217 -4.93 -2.25 21.09
C ASN A 217 -3.72 -1.71 21.85
N MET A 218 -3.89 -1.33 23.12
CA MET A 218 -2.86 -0.76 23.97
C MET A 218 -2.26 0.58 23.51
N GLY A 219 -2.92 1.29 22.60
CA GLY A 219 -2.39 2.51 21.99
C GLY A 219 -1.42 2.27 20.83
N LEU A 220 -1.26 1.02 20.35
CA LEU A 220 -0.53 0.75 19.12
C LEU A 220 -1.32 1.27 17.91
N THR A 221 -0.60 1.83 16.95
CA THR A 221 -1.10 2.28 15.65
C THR A 221 -0.79 1.28 14.53
N SER A 222 0.24 0.43 14.72
CA SER A 222 0.62 -0.63 13.79
C SER A 222 1.18 -1.86 14.52
N TRP A 223 0.93 -3.06 14.00
CA TRP A 223 1.48 -4.33 14.48
C TRP A 223 1.43 -5.39 13.39
N LYS A 224 2.13 -6.50 13.58
CA LYS A 224 2.11 -7.61 12.62
C LYS A 224 0.94 -8.55 12.88
N GLY A 225 0.20 -8.90 11.84
CA GLY A 225 -0.90 -9.86 11.89
C GLY A 225 -2.23 -9.27 12.37
N SER A 226 -3.17 -10.14 12.73
CA SER A 226 -4.56 -9.75 13.04
C SER A 226 -4.78 -9.22 14.46
N ARG A 227 -3.81 -9.39 15.37
CA ARG A 227 -3.93 -9.00 16.78
C ARG A 227 -2.58 -8.59 17.36
N VAL A 228 -2.62 -7.67 18.34
CA VAL A 228 -1.44 -7.27 19.12
C VAL A 228 -0.87 -8.45 19.91
N LEU A 229 0.43 -8.72 19.74
CA LEU A 229 1.20 -9.70 20.48
C LEU A 229 2.15 -9.03 21.47
N LYS A 230 2.61 -9.79 22.47
CA LYS A 230 3.58 -9.29 23.47
C LYS A 230 4.92 -8.87 22.84
N ALA A 231 5.26 -9.41 21.67
CA ALA A 231 6.45 -8.99 20.93
C ALA A 231 6.31 -7.58 20.31
N ASP A 232 5.08 -7.11 20.06
CA ASP A 232 4.83 -5.84 19.39
C ASP A 232 4.92 -4.63 20.34
N VAL A 233 4.71 -4.84 21.64
CA VAL A 233 4.62 -3.74 22.63
C VAL A 233 5.97 -3.13 23.01
N GLY A 234 7.08 -3.80 22.66
CA GLY A 234 8.43 -3.28 22.89
C GLY A 234 8.92 -2.35 21.79
N THR A 235 8.23 -2.27 20.66
CA THR A 235 8.67 -1.55 19.48
C THR A 235 8.10 -0.13 19.48
N ALA A 236 8.95 0.88 19.68
CA ALA A 236 8.53 2.28 19.74
C ALA A 236 7.80 2.73 18.46
N LYS A 237 8.26 2.29 17.29
CA LYS A 237 7.64 2.57 15.99
C LYS A 237 6.14 2.21 15.93
N ASN A 238 5.72 1.17 16.64
CA ASN A 238 4.33 0.71 16.66
C ASN A 238 3.37 1.67 17.39
N TYR A 239 3.90 2.66 18.12
CA TYR A 239 3.14 3.67 18.85
C TYR A 239 3.16 5.04 18.18
N LEU A 240 3.81 5.17 17.02
CA LEU A 240 3.93 6.42 16.30
C LEU A 240 2.66 6.71 15.49
N ASP A 241 2.24 7.97 15.46
CA ASP A 241 1.16 8.38 14.57
C ASP A 241 1.63 8.53 13.11
N LYS A 242 0.71 8.89 12.23
CA LYS A 242 0.98 8.99 10.79
C LYS A 242 2.01 10.08 10.46
N GLU A 243 1.98 11.21 11.17
CA GLU A 243 2.88 12.34 10.93
C GLU A 243 4.29 12.03 11.43
N GLU A 244 4.39 11.39 12.60
CA GLU A 244 5.64 10.94 13.19
C GLU A 244 6.31 9.86 12.35
N ILE A 245 5.54 8.89 11.82
CA ILE A 245 6.06 7.86 10.92
C ILE A 245 6.56 8.49 9.61
N ASP A 246 5.81 9.41 9.00
CA ASP A 246 6.25 10.08 7.77
C ASP A 246 7.55 10.88 8.02
N THR A 247 7.61 11.62 9.12
CA THR A 247 8.78 12.39 9.54
C THR A 247 9.99 11.46 9.75
N LEU A 248 9.83 10.40 10.54
CA LEU A 248 10.88 9.40 10.79
C LEU A 248 11.38 8.78 9.48
N ASN A 249 10.47 8.42 8.58
CA ASN A 249 10.80 7.83 7.29
C ASN A 249 11.60 8.82 6.42
N ARG A 250 11.20 10.09 6.36
CA ARG A 250 11.90 11.14 5.59
C ARG A 250 13.32 11.37 6.09
N ILE A 251 13.47 11.59 7.39
CA ILE A 251 14.77 11.86 8.03
C ILE A 251 15.72 10.67 7.79
N THR A 252 15.21 9.45 7.96
CA THR A 252 15.99 8.23 7.74
C THR A 252 16.48 8.15 6.29
N VAL A 253 15.61 8.41 5.32
CA VAL A 253 15.99 8.37 3.88
C VAL A 253 17.02 9.45 3.56
N MET A 254 16.80 10.69 4.00
CA MET A 254 17.73 11.80 3.79
C MET A 254 19.12 11.52 4.36
N PHE A 255 19.17 11.00 5.59
CA PHE A 255 20.43 10.60 6.23
C PHE A 255 21.15 9.51 5.43
N LEU A 256 20.42 8.46 5.00
CA LEU A 256 21.00 7.37 4.23
C LEU A 256 21.53 7.84 2.88
N ASP A 257 20.82 8.73 2.17
CA ASP A 257 21.28 9.32 0.91
C ASP A 257 22.60 10.08 1.08
N GLN A 258 22.67 10.92 2.12
CA GLN A 258 23.88 11.70 2.37
C GLN A 258 25.05 10.83 2.85
N ALA A 259 24.76 9.79 3.64
CA ALA A 259 25.74 8.80 4.07
C ALA A 259 26.30 8.00 2.88
N GLU A 260 25.43 7.53 1.98
CA GLU A 260 25.83 6.81 0.76
C GLU A 260 26.67 7.70 -0.15
N PHE A 261 26.26 8.95 -0.37
CA PHE A 261 27.03 9.91 -1.17
C PHE A 261 28.42 10.18 -0.59
N ARG A 262 28.54 10.29 0.74
CA ARG A 262 29.84 10.41 1.41
C ARG A 262 30.71 9.18 1.22
N ALA A 263 30.14 7.99 1.36
CA ALA A 263 30.86 6.72 1.19
C ALA A 263 31.38 6.55 -0.25
N GLN A 264 30.58 6.91 -1.27
CA GLN A 264 30.98 6.87 -2.68
C GLN A 264 32.19 7.78 -2.98
N ARG A 265 32.34 8.88 -2.24
CA ARG A 265 33.48 9.80 -2.39
C ARG A 265 34.79 9.28 -1.76
N ARG A 266 34.84 8.01 -1.34
CA ARG A 266 36.02 7.31 -0.80
C ARG A 266 36.73 8.07 0.32
N GLN A 267 35.96 8.76 1.15
CA GLN A 267 36.50 9.30 2.38
C GLN A 267 36.71 8.12 3.34
N THR A 268 37.92 7.95 3.87
CA THR A 268 38.16 7.00 4.96
C THR A 268 37.47 7.54 6.20
N ILE A 269 36.29 7.02 6.51
CA ILE A 269 35.48 7.45 7.66
C ILE A 269 35.66 6.41 8.78
N ARG A 270 35.74 6.87 10.03
CA ARG A 270 35.71 6.03 11.24
C ARG A 270 34.31 5.97 11.83
N MET A 271 34.03 4.96 12.66
CA MET A 271 32.74 4.83 13.35
C MET A 271 32.35 6.08 14.14
N ALA A 272 33.31 6.75 14.79
CA ALA A 272 33.07 7.97 15.56
C ALA A 272 32.66 9.18 14.68
N ASP A 273 33.20 9.26 13.46
CA ASP A 273 32.89 10.36 12.53
C ASP A 273 31.43 10.30 12.06
N TRP A 274 30.83 9.10 12.06
CA TRP A 274 29.43 8.90 11.70
C TRP A 274 28.46 9.41 12.75
N GLU A 275 28.83 9.36 14.03
CA GLU A 275 28.02 9.94 15.11
C GLU A 275 28.01 11.47 15.00
N LEU A 276 29.18 12.08 14.81
CA LEU A 276 29.31 13.51 14.55
C LEU A 276 28.56 13.94 13.29
N PHE A 277 28.58 13.09 12.26
CA PHE A 277 27.83 13.35 11.04
C PHE A 277 26.32 13.31 11.26
N LEU A 278 25.82 12.34 12.01
CA LEU A 278 24.40 12.27 12.37
C LEU A 278 23.96 13.51 13.16
N ASP A 279 24.75 13.93 14.15
CA ASP A 279 24.43 15.12 14.94
C ASP A 279 24.43 16.38 14.09
N LYS A 280 25.42 16.52 13.21
CA LYS A 280 25.45 17.63 12.25
C LYS A 280 24.24 17.60 11.32
N PHE A 281 23.88 16.44 10.78
CA PHE A 281 22.74 16.29 9.89
C PHE A 281 21.43 16.68 10.57
N LEU A 282 21.18 16.23 11.80
CA LEU A 282 19.97 16.58 12.53
C LEU A 282 19.87 18.08 12.80
N ASN A 283 20.99 18.73 13.13
CA ASN A 283 21.07 20.18 13.28
C ASN A 283 20.84 20.93 11.96
N ASP A 284 21.45 20.47 10.86
CA ASP A 284 21.32 21.09 9.53
C ASP A 284 19.88 21.02 8.98
N VAL A 285 19.08 20.03 9.42
CA VAL A 285 17.66 19.86 9.05
C VAL A 285 16.72 20.55 10.04
N GLU A 286 17.26 21.29 11.02
CA GLU A 286 16.51 22.03 12.05
C GLU A 286 15.58 21.15 12.92
N LEU A 287 15.98 19.89 13.14
CA LEU A 287 15.21 18.94 13.95
C LEU A 287 15.71 18.89 15.40
N PRO A 288 14.84 18.52 16.36
CA PRO A 288 15.25 18.33 17.74
C PRO A 288 16.37 17.29 17.84
N ALA A 289 17.56 17.73 18.27
CA ALA A 289 18.69 16.85 18.53
C ALA A 289 18.62 16.33 19.96
N LEU A 290 18.92 15.04 20.13
CA LEU A 290 18.99 14.42 21.44
C LEU A 290 20.36 14.73 22.08
N GLU A 291 20.39 15.65 23.06
CA GLU A 291 21.63 16.09 23.74
C GLU A 291 22.11 15.11 24.83
N ASN A 292 21.24 14.24 25.33
CA ASN A 292 21.52 13.29 26.42
C ASN A 292 20.99 11.88 26.12
N ALA A 293 21.29 10.88 26.95
CA ALA A 293 20.81 9.50 26.73
C ALA A 293 19.30 9.30 26.95
N GLY A 294 18.51 10.38 27.07
CA GLY A 294 17.12 10.37 27.53
C GLY A 294 17.00 10.14 29.04
N ASN A 295 15.78 10.21 29.55
CA ASN A 295 15.52 10.07 30.99
C ASN A 295 15.15 8.65 31.41
N MET A 296 15.14 7.69 30.48
CA MET A 296 14.54 6.38 30.69
C MET A 296 15.41 5.22 30.23
N LYS A 297 15.56 4.20 31.08
CA LYS A 297 16.25 2.97 30.72
C LYS A 297 15.34 2.07 29.87
N HIS A 298 15.90 1.49 28.82
CA HIS A 298 15.18 0.60 27.91
C HIS A 298 14.46 -0.56 28.63
N GLN A 299 15.13 -1.23 29.57
CA GLN A 299 14.54 -2.35 30.31
C GLN A 299 13.29 -1.93 31.09
N GLN A 300 13.30 -0.75 31.72
CA GLN A 300 12.16 -0.26 32.50
C GLN A 300 10.94 0.03 31.60
N ALA A 301 11.17 0.50 30.38
CA ALA A 301 10.10 0.68 29.40
C ALA A 301 9.52 -0.66 28.92
N LEU A 302 10.37 -1.65 28.66
CA LEU A 302 9.95 -3.00 28.26
C LEU A 302 9.16 -3.72 29.36
N ASP A 303 9.62 -3.64 30.61
CA ASP A 303 8.95 -4.26 31.75
C ASP A 303 7.56 -3.64 31.95
N TYR A 304 7.47 -2.31 31.82
CA TYR A 304 6.19 -1.61 31.88
C TYR A 304 5.24 -2.00 30.75
N ALA A 305 5.71 -1.99 29.49
CA ALA A 305 4.88 -2.37 28.35
C ALA A 305 4.41 -3.84 28.44
N SER A 306 5.28 -4.72 28.94
CA SER A 306 4.94 -6.12 29.20
C SER A 306 3.84 -6.25 30.26
N SER A 307 3.93 -5.49 31.35
CA SER A 307 2.89 -5.45 32.39
C SER A 307 1.56 -4.91 31.86
N GLN A 308 1.59 -3.84 31.05
CA GLN A 308 0.39 -3.33 30.37
C GLN A 308 -0.22 -4.37 29.43
N TYR A 309 0.62 -5.15 28.73
CA TYR A 309 0.14 -6.23 27.87
C TYR A 309 -0.57 -7.33 28.66
N ASP A 310 -0.01 -7.71 29.81
CA ASP A 310 -0.60 -8.75 30.65
C ASP A 310 -1.99 -8.32 31.16
N HIS A 311 -2.15 -7.03 31.52
CA HIS A 311 -3.45 -6.45 31.89
C HIS A 311 -4.43 -6.43 30.70
N PHE A 312 -3.98 -5.96 29.54
CA PHE A 312 -4.78 -5.91 28.31
C PHE A 312 -5.24 -7.31 27.86
N ALA A 313 -4.33 -8.29 27.90
CA ALA A 313 -4.63 -9.68 27.55
C ALA A 313 -5.63 -10.30 28.53
N ALA A 314 -5.55 -9.98 29.82
CA ALA A 314 -6.54 -10.42 30.80
C ALA A 314 -7.93 -9.82 30.52
N LYS A 315 -8.02 -8.52 30.25
CA LYS A 315 -9.27 -7.83 29.89
C LYS A 315 -9.90 -8.42 28.64
N ARG A 316 -9.11 -8.60 27.57
CA ARG A 316 -9.58 -9.21 26.32
C ARG A 316 -10.10 -10.64 26.52
N ARG A 317 -9.44 -11.46 27.34
CA ARG A 317 -9.93 -12.82 27.66
C ARG A 317 -11.29 -12.78 28.34
N LEU A 318 -11.47 -11.85 29.27
CA LEU A 318 -12.73 -11.67 30.00
C LEU A 318 -13.86 -11.16 29.09
N GLU A 319 -13.57 -10.23 28.17
CA GLU A 319 -14.53 -9.76 27.16
C GLU A 319 -14.96 -10.88 26.21
N VAL A 320 -14.02 -11.71 25.73
CA VAL A 320 -14.34 -12.87 24.87
C VAL A 320 -15.21 -13.88 25.62
N GLN A 321 -14.92 -14.12 26.90
CA GLN A 321 -15.72 -15.02 27.73
C GLN A 321 -17.14 -14.46 27.93
N GLN A 322 -17.27 -13.17 28.27
CA GLN A 322 -18.57 -12.52 28.43
C GLN A 322 -19.39 -12.54 27.13
N GLN A 323 -18.75 -12.32 25.98
CA GLN A 323 -19.42 -12.39 24.69
C GLN A 323 -19.88 -13.81 24.37
N ALA A 324 -19.07 -14.82 24.67
CA ALA A 324 -19.45 -16.22 24.51
C ALA A 324 -20.64 -16.58 25.42
N ASP A 325 -20.63 -16.12 26.66
CA ASP A 325 -21.72 -16.32 27.63
C ASP A 325 -23.01 -15.62 27.18
N GLN A 326 -22.92 -14.38 26.67
CA GLN A 326 -24.06 -13.65 26.10
C GLN A 326 -24.65 -14.35 24.88
N ASN A 327 -23.80 -14.77 23.94
CA ASN A 327 -24.24 -15.51 22.75
C ASN A 327 -24.93 -16.82 23.16
N TYR A 328 -24.38 -17.54 24.15
CA TYR A 328 -24.99 -18.75 24.69
C TYR A 328 -26.37 -18.48 25.31
N ILE A 329 -26.52 -17.40 26.09
CA ILE A 329 -27.81 -16.99 26.66
C ILE A 329 -28.81 -16.62 25.55
N GLU A 330 -28.39 -15.90 24.52
CA GLU A 330 -29.25 -15.57 23.37
C GLU A 330 -29.70 -16.81 22.61
N ASP A 331 -28.80 -17.77 22.38
CA ASP A 331 -29.12 -19.04 21.72
C ASP A 331 -30.08 -19.89 22.56
N LEU A 332 -29.92 -19.91 23.89
CA LEU A 332 -30.87 -20.55 24.80
C LEU A 332 -32.25 -19.86 24.76
N LYS A 333 -32.31 -18.52 24.75
CA LYS A 333 -33.57 -17.77 24.62
C LYS A 333 -34.27 -18.07 23.29
N ARG A 334 -33.55 -18.02 22.17
CA ARG A 334 -34.08 -18.37 20.85
C ARG A 334 -34.62 -19.80 20.81
N SER A 335 -33.88 -20.74 21.40
CA SER A 335 -34.29 -22.14 21.50
C SER A 335 -35.57 -22.31 22.34
N ALA A 336 -35.68 -21.61 23.47
CA ALA A 336 -36.86 -21.61 24.31
C ALA A 336 -38.09 -21.01 23.60
N GLU A 337 -37.93 -19.89 22.90
CA GLU A 337 -39.00 -19.27 22.10
C GLU A 337 -39.50 -20.18 20.97
N LEU A 338 -38.59 -20.91 20.30
CA LEU A 338 -38.95 -21.90 19.29
C LEU A 338 -39.76 -23.07 19.87
N LEU A 339 -39.42 -23.52 21.08
CA LEU A 339 -40.17 -24.57 21.79
C LEU A 339 -41.56 -24.09 22.23
N VAL A 340 -41.68 -22.84 22.69
CA VAL A 340 -42.98 -22.23 23.02
C VAL A 340 -43.86 -22.08 21.77
N LYS A 341 -43.30 -21.58 20.66
CA LYS A 341 -44.01 -21.49 19.37
C LYS A 341 -44.44 -22.86 18.81
N LYS A 342 -43.64 -23.91 19.03
CA LYS A 342 -44.01 -25.29 18.66
C LYS A 342 -45.16 -25.81 19.52
N ARG A 343 -45.18 -25.51 20.83
CA ARG A 343 -46.29 -25.89 21.73
C ARG A 343 -47.58 -25.13 21.43
N SER A 344 -47.51 -23.86 21.03
CA SER A 344 -48.70 -23.05 20.69
C SER A 344 -49.32 -23.35 19.32
N LYS A 345 -48.60 -24.08 18.44
CA LYS A 345 -49.12 -24.57 17.14
C LYS A 345 -49.59 -26.04 17.19
N GLY A 346 -49.45 -26.69 18.34
CA GLY A 346 -49.78 -28.10 18.55
C GLY A 346 -51.03 -28.35 19.40
N VAL A 347 -51.88 -27.33 19.56
CA VAL A 347 -53.24 -27.39 20.11
C VAL A 347 -54.14 -26.68 19.12
#